data_AF-A0A918E7K8-F1
#
_entry.id   AF-A0A918E7K8-F1
#
_cell.length_a   1.000
_cell.length_b   1.000
_cell.length_c   1.000
_cell.angle_alpha   90.00
_cell.angle_beta   90.00
_cell.angle_gamma   90.00
#
_symmetry.space_group_name_H-M   'P 1'
#
loop_
_entity.id
_entity.type
_entity.pdbx_description
1 polymer ?
#
loop_
_entity_poly.entity_id
_entity_poly.type
_entity_poly.pdbx_seq_one_letter_code
_entity_poly.pdbx_strand_id
1 'polypeptide(L)'
;MRSKLTTLALATLAAGSCLLAAASPALASSSNAEHGKRKWISSESGWQRAGVYVEPGDLVRVQHVGGSWTVDHRLFDYVSARGYTWREDRRINQGCKILDSRTYGTLVGKVNGSIFKVGSGIVFRAEEEGFLELRINDADRCLGDNDGAIRVKISILDED
;
A
#
# COMPACT_ATOMS: atom_id res chain seq x y z
N MET A 1 59.15 0.66 -80.15
CA MET A 1 58.63 1.92 -80.73
C MET A 1 57.14 2.05 -80.42
N ARG A 2 56.71 3.29 -80.13
CA ARG A 2 55.34 3.81 -79.92
C ARG A 2 54.78 3.81 -78.49
N SER A 3 55.14 4.91 -77.82
CA SER A 3 54.40 5.63 -76.77
C SER A 3 53.02 6.12 -77.27
N LYS A 4 52.06 6.28 -76.32
CA LYS A 4 51.04 7.35 -76.22
C LYS A 4 50.26 7.15 -74.89
N LEU A 5 50.41 8.02 -73.89
CA LEU A 5 49.65 9.26 -73.60
C LEU A 5 48.33 9.04 -72.82
N THR A 6 48.44 9.28 -71.50
CA THR A 6 47.58 10.08 -70.59
C THR A 6 46.10 10.30 -70.95
N THR A 7 45.19 10.03 -69.99
CA THR A 7 44.10 10.96 -69.60
C THR A 7 43.62 10.62 -68.18
N LEU A 8 43.51 11.67 -67.36
CA LEU A 8 43.03 11.73 -65.99
C LEU A 8 41.50 11.86 -65.97
N ALA A 9 40.80 11.21 -65.03
CA ALA A 9 39.46 11.63 -64.64
C ALA A 9 39.28 11.47 -63.12
N LEU A 10 39.18 12.62 -62.44
CA LEU A 10 38.66 12.76 -61.08
C LEU A 10 37.18 12.34 -61.05
N ALA A 11 36.77 11.57 -60.04
CA ALA A 11 35.39 11.61 -59.57
C ALA A 11 35.29 11.18 -58.09
N THR A 12 35.19 12.20 -57.24
CA THR A 12 34.39 12.28 -56.01
C THR A 12 34.59 11.23 -54.90
N LEU A 13 35.21 11.69 -53.82
CA LEU A 13 35.00 11.17 -52.46
C LEU A 13 33.51 11.21 -52.10
N ALA A 14 32.95 10.07 -51.72
CA ALA A 14 31.82 10.03 -50.79
C ALA A 14 32.37 9.52 -49.46
N ALA A 15 32.77 10.46 -48.58
CA ALA A 15 33.02 10.14 -47.19
C ALA A 15 31.68 9.74 -46.56
N GLY A 16 31.45 8.45 -46.42
CA GLY A 16 30.33 7.91 -45.65
C GLY A 16 30.52 8.30 -44.19
N SER A 17 29.90 9.40 -43.77
CA SER A 17 29.77 9.78 -42.38
C SER A 17 28.97 8.68 -41.67
N CYS A 18 29.68 7.81 -40.96
CA CYS A 18 29.06 6.91 -39.99
C CYS A 18 28.58 7.79 -38.84
N LEU A 19 27.34 8.28 -38.95
CA LEU A 19 26.63 8.88 -37.84
C LEU A 19 26.47 7.78 -36.79
N LEU A 20 27.35 7.80 -35.80
CA LEU A 20 27.11 7.12 -34.53
C LEU A 20 25.88 7.80 -33.93
N ALA A 21 24.71 7.23 -34.20
CA ALA A 21 23.53 7.49 -33.41
C ALA A 21 23.86 7.03 -31.98
N ALA A 22 24.30 7.96 -31.14
CA ALA A 22 24.32 7.75 -29.70
C ALA A 22 22.87 7.49 -29.30
N ALA A 23 22.51 6.22 -29.19
CA ALA A 23 21.28 5.81 -28.54
C ALA A 23 21.37 6.36 -27.12
N SER A 24 20.64 7.44 -26.84
CA SER A 24 20.42 7.87 -25.46
C SER A 24 19.92 6.65 -24.70
N PRO A 25 20.51 6.30 -23.55
CA PRO A 25 19.82 5.37 -22.66
C PRO A 25 18.51 6.08 -22.30
N ALA A 26 17.40 5.57 -22.81
CA ALA A 26 16.10 5.91 -22.27
C ALA A 26 16.18 5.56 -20.79
N LEU A 27 16.23 6.59 -19.93
CA LEU A 27 16.01 6.42 -18.51
C LEU A 27 14.67 5.71 -18.40
N ALA A 28 14.71 4.43 -18.03
CA ALA A 28 13.52 3.71 -17.64
C ALA A 28 12.97 4.49 -16.45
N SER A 29 11.96 5.33 -16.68
CA SER A 29 11.11 5.79 -15.60
C SER A 29 10.59 4.52 -14.93
N SER A 30 11.05 4.28 -13.71
CA SER A 30 10.44 3.31 -12.81
C SER A 30 8.98 3.72 -12.64
N SER A 31 8.11 3.22 -13.50
CA SER A 31 6.69 3.18 -13.19
C SER A 31 6.49 2.02 -12.22
N ASN A 32 7.05 2.14 -11.02
CA ASN A 32 6.55 1.46 -9.84
C ASN A 32 5.17 2.05 -9.57
N ALA A 33 4.17 1.63 -10.35
CA ALA A 33 2.81 1.67 -9.86
C ALA A 33 2.82 0.83 -8.57
N GLU A 34 2.85 1.51 -7.41
CA GLU A 34 2.71 0.98 -6.06
C GLU A 34 1.96 -0.36 -6.07
N HIS A 35 2.69 -1.48 -6.14
CA HIS A 35 2.11 -2.82 -6.12
C HIS A 35 1.77 -3.17 -4.67
N GLY A 36 0.78 -2.46 -4.13
CA GLY A 36 0.37 -2.65 -2.74
C GLY A 36 -0.26 -4.02 -2.54
N LYS A 37 0.20 -4.73 -1.52
CA LYS A 37 -0.33 -6.04 -1.11
C LYS A 37 -1.77 -5.88 -0.64
N ARG A 38 -2.64 -6.80 -1.06
CA ARG A 38 -4.03 -6.85 -0.59
C ARG A 38 -4.20 -7.93 0.46
N LYS A 39 -4.92 -7.61 1.52
CA LYS A 39 -5.20 -8.54 2.62
C LYS A 39 -6.63 -8.40 3.12
N TRP A 40 -7.29 -9.53 3.36
CA TRP A 40 -8.54 -9.58 4.12
C TRP A 40 -8.21 -9.62 5.62
N ILE A 41 -8.90 -8.78 6.38
CA ILE A 41 -8.83 -8.69 7.83
C ILE A 41 -10.22 -9.04 8.37
N SER A 42 -10.31 -10.15 9.10
CA SER A 42 -11.55 -10.61 9.72
C SER A 42 -11.82 -9.81 11.00
N SER A 43 -13.09 -9.53 11.32
CA SER A 43 -13.49 -8.97 12.61
C SER A 43 -13.57 -10.01 13.73
N GLU A 44 -13.58 -11.30 13.40
CA GLU A 44 -13.69 -12.41 14.37
C GLU A 44 -12.33 -12.82 14.95
N SER A 45 -11.25 -12.20 14.47
CA SER A 45 -9.87 -12.50 14.88
C SER A 45 -9.21 -11.27 15.50
N GLY A 46 -8.31 -11.51 16.45
CA GLY A 46 -7.48 -10.47 17.05
C GLY A 46 -6.47 -9.86 16.06
N TRP A 47 -5.28 -9.55 16.55
CA TRP A 47 -4.20 -9.01 15.70
C TRP A 47 -3.83 -9.98 14.57
N GLN A 48 -3.93 -9.50 13.32
CA GLN A 48 -3.62 -10.27 12.13
C GLN A 48 -2.45 -9.64 11.38
N ARG A 49 -1.40 -10.41 11.09
CA ARG A 49 -0.31 -9.95 10.24
C ARG A 49 -0.81 -9.63 8.84
N ALA A 50 -0.50 -8.43 8.38
CA ALA A 50 -0.94 -7.90 7.10
C ALA A 50 0.00 -8.31 5.93
N GLY A 51 1.10 -9.01 6.22
CA GLY A 51 2.05 -9.52 5.23
C GLY A 51 3.10 -8.50 4.77
N VAL A 52 3.24 -7.40 5.52
CA VAL A 52 4.23 -6.34 5.33
C VAL A 52 5.05 -6.24 6.61
N TYR A 53 6.36 -6.37 6.47
CA TYR A 53 7.34 -6.03 7.49
C TYR A 53 7.85 -4.63 7.14
N VAL A 54 7.96 -3.76 8.14
CA VAL A 54 8.40 -2.37 7.98
C VAL A 54 9.68 -2.16 8.78
N GLU A 55 10.52 -1.26 8.31
CA GLU A 55 11.73 -0.78 8.99
C GLU A 55 11.56 0.70 9.36
N PRO A 56 12.27 1.22 10.38
CA PRO A 56 12.22 2.64 10.73
C PRO A 56 12.56 3.52 9.53
N GLY A 57 11.70 4.49 9.25
CA GLY A 57 11.82 5.38 8.09
C GLY A 57 10.88 5.02 6.94
N ASP A 58 10.41 3.78 6.82
CA ASP A 58 9.47 3.38 5.78
C ASP A 58 8.22 4.26 5.79
N LEU A 59 7.84 4.80 4.63
CA LEU A 59 6.59 5.52 4.46
C LEU A 59 5.51 4.55 3.99
N VAL A 60 4.57 4.21 4.86
CA VAL A 60 3.60 3.14 4.63
C VAL A 60 2.22 3.71 4.41
N ARG A 61 1.56 3.29 3.32
CA ARG A 61 0.16 3.59 3.01
C ARG A 61 -0.71 2.36 3.27
N VAL A 62 -1.77 2.53 4.05
CA VAL A 62 -2.83 1.52 4.24
C VAL A 62 -4.15 2.11 3.79
N GLN A 63 -4.91 1.38 2.98
CA GLN A 63 -6.19 1.83 2.42
C GLN A 63 -7.22 0.72 2.51
N HIS A 64 -8.43 1.04 2.98
CA HIS A 64 -9.60 0.18 2.80
C HIS A 64 -10.03 0.19 1.33
N VAL A 65 -10.24 -1.00 0.75
CA VAL A 65 -10.57 -1.17 -0.67
C VAL A 65 -11.77 -2.09 -0.90
N GLY A 66 -12.52 -2.42 0.15
CA GLY A 66 -13.77 -3.19 0.03
C GLY A 66 -14.09 -4.05 1.25
N GLY A 67 -15.26 -4.68 1.22
CA GLY A 67 -15.79 -5.43 2.35
C GLY A 67 -16.31 -4.54 3.48
N SER A 68 -16.95 -5.19 4.44
CA SER A 68 -17.57 -4.58 5.60
C SER A 68 -17.63 -5.61 6.73
N TRP A 69 -17.70 -5.13 7.97
CA TRP A 69 -17.80 -5.96 9.16
C TRP A 69 -18.72 -5.33 10.20
N THR A 70 -19.08 -6.06 11.23
CA THR A 70 -19.89 -5.58 12.36
C THR A 70 -19.31 -6.11 13.66
N VAL A 71 -19.57 -5.42 14.78
CA VAL A 71 -19.22 -5.90 16.13
C VAL A 71 -20.32 -6.74 16.78
N ASP A 72 -21.54 -6.73 16.22
CA ASP A 72 -22.57 -7.72 16.58
C ASP A 72 -23.52 -7.84 15.41
N HIS A 73 -23.45 -8.96 14.69
CA HIS A 73 -24.29 -9.23 13.52
C HIS A 73 -25.78 -9.33 13.82
N ARG A 74 -26.15 -9.40 15.10
CA ARG A 74 -27.54 -9.47 15.55
C ARG A 74 -28.14 -8.09 15.79
N LEU A 75 -27.31 -7.09 16.10
CA LEU A 75 -27.76 -5.80 16.64
C LEU A 75 -27.30 -4.58 15.84
N PHE A 76 -26.18 -4.67 15.11
CA PHE A 76 -25.58 -3.51 14.43
C PHE A 76 -25.32 -3.77 12.95
N ASP A 77 -25.49 -2.71 12.16
CA ASP A 77 -25.19 -2.72 10.74
C ASP A 77 -23.71 -2.99 10.47
N TYR A 78 -23.43 -3.52 9.28
CA TYR A 78 -22.07 -3.65 8.78
C TYR A 78 -21.53 -2.27 8.40
N VAL A 79 -20.30 -2.00 8.83
CA VAL A 79 -19.58 -0.75 8.58
C VAL A 79 -18.30 -1.02 7.80
N SER A 80 -17.83 0.04 7.12
CA SER A 80 -16.49 0.05 6.54
C SER A 80 -15.40 0.13 7.61
N ALA A 81 -14.14 0.11 7.18
CA ALA A 81 -12.98 0.31 8.05
C ALA A 81 -13.01 1.63 8.88
N ARG A 82 -13.87 2.59 8.52
CA ARG A 82 -14.08 3.82 9.31
C ARG A 82 -14.70 3.56 10.69
N GLY A 83 -15.40 2.44 10.86
CA GLY A 83 -16.17 2.12 12.07
C GLY A 83 -17.52 2.84 12.15
N TYR A 84 -18.18 2.65 13.28
CA TYR A 84 -19.47 3.26 13.59
C TYR A 84 -19.35 4.77 13.80
N THR A 85 -20.48 5.47 13.68
CA THR A 85 -20.60 6.85 14.18
C THR A 85 -20.55 6.86 15.70
N TRP A 86 -20.17 7.99 16.31
CA TRP A 86 -20.24 8.15 17.76
C TRP A 86 -21.65 7.95 18.35
N ARG A 87 -22.71 8.17 17.55
CA ARG A 87 -24.09 7.95 17.98
C ARG A 87 -24.41 6.46 18.09
N GLU A 88 -23.97 5.66 17.13
CA GLU A 88 -24.07 4.20 17.18
C GLU A 88 -23.17 3.63 18.26
N ASP A 89 -21.93 4.11 18.34
CA ASP A 89 -20.92 3.66 19.28
C ASP A 89 -21.38 3.68 20.74
N ARG A 90 -22.12 4.72 21.15
CA ARG A 90 -22.69 4.82 22.50
C ARG A 90 -23.76 3.77 22.83
N ARG A 91 -24.30 3.09 21.83
CA ARG A 91 -25.30 2.01 22.02
C ARG A 91 -24.66 0.63 22.13
N ILE A 92 -23.37 0.51 21.78
CA ILE A 92 -22.61 -0.73 21.88
C ILE A 92 -22.18 -0.91 23.34
N ASN A 93 -22.08 -2.15 23.82
CA ASN A 93 -21.58 -2.43 25.15
C ASN A 93 -20.13 -1.91 25.30
N GLN A 94 -19.89 -1.04 26.27
CA GLN A 94 -18.60 -0.33 26.40
C GLN A 94 -17.55 -1.18 27.13
N GLY A 95 -16.29 -0.77 27.00
CA GLY A 95 -15.16 -1.37 27.71
C GLY A 95 -14.41 -2.44 26.91
N CYS A 96 -14.67 -2.60 25.62
CA CYS A 96 -13.95 -3.53 24.74
C CYS A 96 -13.18 -2.83 23.61
N LYS A 97 -13.04 -1.50 23.61
CA LYS A 97 -12.19 -0.84 22.63
C LYS A 97 -10.72 -1.10 22.92
N ILE A 98 -9.93 -1.29 21.85
CA ILE A 98 -8.45 -1.30 21.93
C ILE A 98 -7.94 0.15 21.99
N LEU A 99 -8.53 1.02 21.18
CA LEU A 99 -8.32 2.46 21.22
C LEU A 99 -9.62 3.14 21.66
N ASP A 100 -9.72 3.49 22.95
CA ASP A 100 -10.90 4.16 23.52
C ASP A 100 -11.24 5.50 22.83
N SER A 101 -10.23 6.16 22.26
CA SER A 101 -10.39 7.42 21.51
C SER A 101 -11.01 7.24 20.11
N ARG A 102 -11.35 6.01 19.72
CA ARG A 102 -11.93 5.63 18.43
C ARG A 102 -13.20 4.80 18.65
N THR A 103 -14.14 4.91 17.71
CA THR A 103 -15.37 4.13 17.77
C THR A 103 -15.09 2.65 17.51
N TYR A 104 -15.97 1.79 18.01
CA TYR A 104 -16.02 0.38 17.64
C TYR A 104 -16.06 0.20 16.11
N GLY A 105 -15.60 -0.94 15.62
CA GLY A 105 -15.57 -1.23 14.18
C GLY A 105 -14.50 -0.45 13.40
N THR A 106 -13.79 0.49 14.01
CA THR A 106 -12.68 1.20 13.34
C THR A 106 -11.53 0.22 13.07
N LEU A 107 -10.96 0.21 11.87
CA LEU A 107 -9.71 -0.52 11.62
C LEU A 107 -8.56 0.16 12.37
N VAL A 108 -7.83 -0.61 13.17
CA VAL A 108 -6.63 -0.18 13.89
C VAL A 108 -5.43 -1.00 13.46
N GLY A 109 -4.26 -0.39 13.57
CA GLY A 109 -2.98 -0.98 13.22
C GLY A 109 -2.04 -1.02 14.41
N LYS A 110 -1.05 -1.91 14.33
CA LYS A 110 0.03 -2.02 15.30
C LYS A 110 1.33 -2.41 14.61
N VAL A 111 2.43 -1.79 15.02
CA VAL A 111 3.81 -2.21 14.72
C VAL A 111 4.55 -2.27 16.05
N ASN A 112 5.10 -3.43 16.41
CA ASN A 112 5.91 -3.70 17.61
C ASN A 112 5.34 -3.21 18.98
N GLY A 113 4.04 -2.90 19.06
CA GLY A 113 3.38 -2.43 20.28
C GLY A 113 2.77 -1.04 20.14
N SER A 114 3.26 -0.24 19.21
CA SER A 114 2.70 1.07 18.85
C SER A 114 1.39 0.90 18.08
N ILE A 115 0.26 1.18 18.74
CA ILE A 115 -1.10 1.04 18.19
C ILE A 115 -1.61 2.39 17.67
N PHE A 116 -2.19 2.39 16.48
CA PHE A 116 -2.70 3.60 15.82
C PHE A 116 -4.02 3.35 15.07
N LYS A 117 -4.74 4.45 14.80
CA LYS A 117 -5.94 4.42 13.96
C LYS A 117 -5.53 4.28 12.49
N VAL A 118 -6.15 3.36 11.76
CA VAL A 118 -6.08 3.30 10.29
C VAL A 118 -7.36 3.88 9.67
N GLY A 119 -8.53 3.46 10.15
CA GLY A 119 -9.81 3.89 9.57
C GLY A 119 -9.95 3.49 8.09
N SER A 120 -10.52 4.37 7.27
CA SER A 120 -10.59 4.17 5.81
C SER A 120 -9.22 4.20 5.12
N GLY A 121 -8.20 4.78 5.76
CA GLY A 121 -6.84 4.78 5.26
C GLY A 121 -5.96 5.78 5.98
N ILE A 122 -4.66 5.53 5.94
CA ILE A 122 -3.60 6.34 6.55
C ILE A 122 -2.32 6.25 5.72
N VAL A 123 -1.49 7.28 5.81
CA VAL A 123 -0.07 7.20 5.50
C VAL A 123 0.68 7.50 6.79
N PHE A 124 1.63 6.66 7.17
CA PHE A 124 2.45 6.85 8.37
C PHE A 124 3.90 6.50 8.07
N ARG A 125 4.82 7.13 8.80
CA ARG A 125 6.23 6.73 8.80
C ARG A 125 6.43 5.72 9.92
N ALA A 126 7.02 4.57 9.63
CA ALA A 126 7.36 3.60 10.65
C ALA A 126 8.47 4.15 11.54
N GLU A 127 8.24 4.15 12.85
CA GLU A 127 9.25 4.54 13.86
C GLU A 127 9.98 3.32 14.43
N GLU A 128 9.35 2.15 14.33
CA GLU A 128 9.83 0.86 14.84
C GLU A 128 9.80 -0.18 13.72
N GLU A 129 10.70 -1.16 13.78
CA GLU A 129 10.65 -2.32 12.89
C GLU A 129 9.59 -3.33 13.33
N GLY A 130 9.00 -4.05 12.38
CA GLY A 130 8.11 -5.16 12.70
C GLY A 130 7.08 -5.47 11.63
N PHE A 131 6.31 -6.53 11.85
CA PHE A 131 5.15 -6.81 11.01
C PHE A 131 4.03 -5.81 11.32
N LEU A 132 3.46 -5.20 10.27
CA LEU A 132 2.19 -4.50 10.37
C LEU A 132 1.08 -5.51 10.71
N GLU A 133 0.45 -5.32 11.86
CA GLU A 133 -0.71 -6.08 12.30
C GLU A 133 -1.96 -5.19 12.27
N LEU A 134 -3.08 -5.78 11.87
CA LEU A 134 -4.36 -5.09 11.71
C LEU A 134 -5.47 -5.84 12.44
N ARG A 135 -6.46 -5.10 12.96
CA ARG A 135 -7.69 -5.67 13.56
C ARG A 135 -8.84 -4.67 13.57
N ILE A 136 -10.04 -5.17 13.85
CA ILE A 136 -11.17 -4.35 14.27
C ILE A 136 -10.91 -3.75 15.66
N ASN A 137 -11.37 -2.52 15.92
CA ASN A 137 -11.33 -1.88 17.23
C ASN A 137 -12.39 -2.50 18.16
N ASP A 138 -12.13 -3.75 18.54
CA ASP A 138 -12.89 -4.53 19.49
C ASP A 138 -11.95 -5.57 20.11
N ALA A 139 -12.00 -5.77 21.43
CA ALA A 139 -11.03 -6.53 22.20
C ALA A 139 -11.31 -8.03 22.13
N ASP A 140 -10.29 -8.85 22.42
CA ASP A 140 -10.35 -10.31 22.22
C ASP A 140 -11.55 -10.98 22.92
N ARG A 141 -11.93 -10.48 24.10
CA ARG A 141 -13.09 -10.97 24.86
C ARG A 141 -14.46 -10.64 24.25
N CYS A 142 -14.50 -9.77 23.24
CA CYS A 142 -15.69 -9.22 22.61
C CYS A 142 -15.77 -9.56 21.11
N LEU A 143 -14.96 -10.50 20.60
CA LEU A 143 -14.99 -10.86 19.18
C LEU A 143 -16.07 -11.90 18.82
N GLY A 144 -16.74 -12.50 19.81
CA GLY A 144 -17.55 -13.71 19.63
C GLY A 144 -18.82 -13.52 18.80
N ASP A 145 -19.27 -12.28 18.62
CA ASP A 145 -20.45 -11.88 17.86
C ASP A 145 -20.17 -10.96 16.69
N ASN A 146 -18.90 -10.62 16.51
CA ASN A 146 -18.42 -9.96 15.30
C ASN A 146 -18.71 -10.83 14.08
N ASP A 147 -18.90 -10.18 12.93
CA ASP A 147 -19.03 -10.88 11.66
C ASP A 147 -18.48 -10.03 10.51
N GLY A 148 -17.96 -10.72 9.50
CA GLY A 148 -17.49 -10.14 8.26
C GLY A 148 -16.00 -9.80 8.26
N ALA A 149 -15.60 -9.15 7.17
CA ALA A 149 -14.21 -8.83 6.91
C ALA A 149 -14.09 -7.62 5.99
N ILE A 150 -12.98 -6.92 6.13
CA ILE A 150 -12.60 -5.84 5.21
C ILE A 150 -11.35 -6.22 4.44
N ARG A 151 -11.23 -5.70 3.22
CA ARG A 151 -10.04 -5.83 2.38
C ARG A 151 -9.27 -4.52 2.40
N VAL A 152 -7.97 -4.60 2.65
CA VAL A 152 -7.05 -3.47 2.61
C VAL A 152 -6.04 -3.62 1.48
N LYS A 153 -5.53 -2.50 0.96
CA LYS A 153 -4.31 -2.39 0.15
C LYS A 153 -3.24 -1.73 1.00
N ILE A 154 -2.04 -2.29 1.02
CA ILE A 154 -0.90 -1.79 1.80
C ILE A 154 0.30 -1.63 0.85
N SER A 155 0.92 -0.47 0.87
CA SER A 155 2.13 -0.19 0.09
C SER A 155 3.19 0.45 0.97
N ILE A 156 4.46 0.17 0.67
CA ILE A 156 5.59 1.00 1.08
C ILE A 156 5.82 1.98 -0.07
N LEU A 157 5.88 3.27 0.24
CA LEU A 157 6.09 4.35 -0.69
C LEU A 157 7.59 4.61 -0.81
N ASP A 158 8.07 4.74 -2.04
CA ASP A 158 9.41 5.24 -2.31
C ASP A 158 9.41 6.77 -2.02
N GLU A 159 10.45 7.28 -1.36
CA GLU A 159 10.67 8.73 -1.26
C GLU A 159 11.37 9.19 -2.54
N ASP A 160 10.74 10.13 -3.26
CA ASP A 160 11.30 10.76 -4.47
C ASP A 160 12.52 11.66 -4.16
#